data_AF-A0A3N5P3E0-F1
#
_entry.id   AF-A0A3N5P3E0-F1
#
_cell.length_a   1.000
_cell.length_b   1.000
_cell.length_c   1.000
_cell.angle_alpha   90.00
_cell.angle_beta   90.00
_cell.angle_gamma   90.00
#
_symmetry.space_group_name_H-M   'P 1'
#
loop_
_entity.id
_entity.type
_entity.pdbx_description
1 polymer ?
#
loop_
_entity_poly.entity_id
_entity_poly.type
_entity_poly.pdbx_seq_one_letter_code
_entity_poly.pdbx_strand_id
1 'polypeptide(L)'
;EELKNAIPAAFESEHYRNSLAEIHEEFEDRVRTGIEQLQEEAKQKELSLMPTPHGFALAPLRQGKVVAEEDFDRLPDEEKEETAAVVKVFTERLRHHIEEVPRWHKQQRDRIAALNREVTELATRQSIDQIKASYADCPQVLAYLDAVREDVLQNARSFVSDGGPAFGGSDKPPLTRYEINLLVSHADAAAAPIVYESHPSVQNLLGRVEHVAQFGALLTNFTMIRAGGLHRANGGYLILDADRLLVEPLAWSTLKRALFSREVRIESLGELLSLASTVTLEPQAIPLDLKLILIGERRIYYLLCELDPDFGELFKVAADFENRIDRSAANTALYARMIATLARRENLAPLSHDAVARVIEHAARLLGDSEKLTTRLRDVADLLREAGYWAGRDGGQVIERRHVQQAVEAQVARLDRLRNEIQEGIQRNLVLIDTDGEKVGQVNGLSALGLGNFTFGQPSRITATVRIGSGEIVDIEREAELGGPIHSKGVLILSAYLAAKYAT
;
A
#
# COMPACT_ATOMS: atom_id res chain seq x y z
N GLU A 1 15.77 -0.27 -26.22
CA GLU A 1 16.32 0.79 -27.08
C GLU A 1 16.61 0.32 -28.50
N GLU A 2 17.21 -0.87 -28.67
CA GLU A 2 17.49 -1.46 -30.00
C GLU A 2 16.31 -1.47 -30.96
N LEU A 3 15.10 -1.79 -30.47
CA LEU A 3 13.87 -1.79 -31.28
C LEU A 3 13.55 -0.43 -31.93
N LYS A 4 13.95 0.69 -31.31
CA LYS A 4 13.73 2.04 -31.86
C LYS A 4 14.50 2.26 -33.16
N ASN A 5 15.63 1.59 -33.32
CA ASN A 5 16.50 1.74 -34.49
C ASN A 5 16.30 0.59 -35.48
N ALA A 6 16.12 -0.64 -34.97
CA ALA A 6 15.96 -1.83 -35.79
C ALA A 6 14.66 -1.83 -36.61
N ILE A 7 13.54 -1.37 -36.03
CA ILE A 7 12.25 -1.36 -36.74
C ILE A 7 12.29 -0.38 -37.92
N PRO A 8 12.60 0.94 -37.76
CA PRO A 8 12.69 1.85 -38.91
C PRO A 8 13.69 1.40 -39.98
N ALA A 9 14.87 0.92 -39.58
CA ALA A 9 15.87 0.43 -40.52
C ALA A 9 15.38 -0.78 -41.34
N ALA A 10 14.56 -1.65 -40.75
CA ALA A 10 13.96 -2.77 -41.48
C ALA A 10 12.91 -2.31 -42.51
N PHE A 11 12.13 -1.27 -42.18
CA PHE A 11 11.20 -0.62 -43.13
C PHE A 11 11.91 0.19 -44.22
N GLU A 12 13.16 0.61 -44.00
CA GLU A 12 14.00 1.24 -45.02
C GLU A 12 14.79 0.24 -45.88
N SER A 13 14.75 -1.05 -45.55
CA SER A 13 15.49 -2.09 -46.28
C SER A 13 15.06 -2.22 -47.75
N GLU A 14 16.01 -2.61 -48.62
CA GLU A 14 15.71 -2.89 -50.04
C GLU A 14 14.69 -4.01 -50.19
N HIS A 15 14.73 -5.01 -49.31
CA HIS A 15 13.77 -6.10 -49.29
C HIS A 15 12.33 -5.59 -49.12
N TYR A 16 12.08 -4.75 -48.11
CA TYR A 16 10.75 -4.20 -47.89
C TYR A 16 10.29 -3.30 -49.04
N ARG A 17 11.17 -2.44 -49.57
CA ARG A 17 10.85 -1.58 -50.71
C ARG A 17 10.49 -2.37 -51.97
N ASN A 18 11.24 -3.44 -52.27
CA ASN A 18 10.97 -4.30 -53.43
C ASN A 18 9.67 -5.07 -53.27
N SER A 19 9.42 -5.69 -52.11
CA SER A 19 8.17 -6.42 -51.86
C SER A 19 6.95 -5.50 -51.82
N LEU A 20 7.09 -4.27 -51.33
CA LEU A 20 6.02 -3.27 -51.37
C LEU A 20 5.72 -2.85 -52.82
N ALA A 21 6.76 -2.62 -53.63
CA ALA A 21 6.61 -2.32 -55.05
C ALA A 21 5.93 -3.47 -55.81
N GLU A 22 6.32 -4.72 -55.54
CA GLU A 22 5.71 -5.92 -56.14
C GLU A 22 4.22 -6.05 -55.78
N ILE A 23 3.84 -5.81 -54.52
CA ILE A 23 2.42 -5.83 -54.10
C ILE A 23 1.62 -4.71 -54.78
N HIS A 24 2.24 -3.54 -54.99
CA HIS A 24 1.61 -2.44 -55.72
C HIS A 24 1.46 -2.76 -57.21
N GLU A 25 2.50 -3.28 -57.85
CA GLU A 25 2.52 -3.66 -59.26
C GLU A 25 1.53 -4.80 -59.54
N GLU A 26 1.49 -5.86 -58.72
CA GLU A 26 0.52 -6.96 -58.86
C GLU A 26 -0.94 -6.47 -58.71
N PHE A 27 -1.18 -5.47 -57.86
CA PHE A 27 -2.49 -4.86 -57.72
C PHE A 27 -2.86 -4.01 -58.94
N GLU A 28 -1.95 -3.14 -59.40
CA GLU A 28 -2.16 -2.33 -60.60
C GLU A 28 -2.35 -3.21 -61.83
N ASP A 29 -1.57 -4.28 -61.96
CA ASP A 29 -1.68 -5.27 -63.03
C ASP A 29 -3.02 -6.02 -62.97
N ARG A 30 -3.49 -6.45 -61.79
CA ARG A 30 -4.83 -7.08 -61.67
C ARG A 30 -5.96 -6.15 -62.08
N VAL A 31 -5.90 -4.89 -61.64
CA VAL A 31 -6.90 -3.88 -62.00
C VAL A 31 -6.83 -3.60 -63.51
N ARG A 32 -5.62 -3.46 -64.05
CA ARG A 32 -5.38 -3.22 -65.48
C ARG A 32 -5.84 -4.39 -66.35
N THR A 33 -5.45 -5.62 -66.04
CA THR A 33 -5.84 -6.82 -66.80
C THR A 33 -7.36 -7.07 -66.74
N GLY A 34 -8.01 -6.83 -65.60
CA GLY A 34 -9.48 -6.92 -65.51
C GLY A 34 -10.19 -5.90 -66.42
N ILE A 35 -9.66 -4.69 -66.50
CA ILE A 35 -10.18 -3.64 -67.40
C ILE A 35 -9.85 -3.93 -68.87
N GLU A 36 -8.64 -4.41 -69.17
CA GLU A 36 -8.20 -4.77 -70.53
C GLU A 36 -8.98 -5.97 -71.10
N GLN A 37 -9.24 -7.01 -70.30
CA GLN A 37 -10.10 -8.13 -70.71
C GLN A 37 -11.51 -7.66 -71.04
N LEU A 38 -12.08 -6.80 -70.19
CA LEU A 38 -13.40 -6.22 -70.42
C LEU A 38 -13.41 -5.33 -71.67
N GLN A 39 -12.33 -4.61 -71.94
CA GLN A 39 -12.16 -3.76 -73.12
C GLN A 39 -12.05 -4.59 -74.42
N GLU A 40 -11.35 -5.72 -74.40
CA GLU A 40 -11.19 -6.58 -75.57
C GLU A 40 -12.47 -7.38 -75.89
N GLU A 41 -13.17 -7.88 -74.86
CA GLU A 41 -14.50 -8.50 -75.03
C GLU A 41 -15.54 -7.49 -75.55
N ALA A 42 -15.48 -6.23 -75.08
CA ALA A 42 -16.32 -5.16 -75.57
C ALA A 42 -16.04 -4.88 -77.06
N LYS A 43 -14.77 -4.80 -77.48
CA LYS A 43 -14.41 -4.58 -78.89
C LYS A 43 -14.92 -5.67 -79.83
N GLN A 44 -14.90 -6.94 -79.40
CA GLN A 44 -15.43 -8.07 -80.18
C GLN A 44 -16.95 -7.99 -80.40
N LYS A 45 -17.65 -7.22 -79.57
CA LYS A 45 -19.09 -6.96 -79.63
C LYS A 45 -19.42 -5.53 -80.05
N GLU A 46 -18.48 -4.86 -80.73
CA GLU A 46 -18.66 -3.50 -81.24
C GLU A 46 -18.96 -2.46 -80.13
N LEU A 47 -18.29 -2.58 -78.97
CA LEU A 47 -18.37 -1.65 -77.84
C LEU A 47 -16.97 -1.15 -77.44
N SER A 48 -16.84 0.14 -77.14
CA SER A 48 -15.63 0.79 -76.63
C SER A 48 -15.80 1.16 -75.16
N LEU A 49 -14.84 0.78 -74.33
CA LEU A 49 -14.74 1.24 -72.95
C LEU A 49 -13.88 2.52 -72.91
N MET A 50 -14.43 3.63 -72.43
CA MET A 50 -13.73 4.91 -72.31
C MET A 50 -13.63 5.39 -70.86
N PRO A 51 -12.47 5.91 -70.43
CA PRO A 51 -12.33 6.53 -69.12
C PRO A 51 -13.05 7.89 -69.10
N THR A 52 -13.83 8.14 -68.06
CA THR A 52 -14.55 9.38 -67.76
C THR A 52 -14.15 9.90 -66.39
N PRO A 53 -14.40 11.18 -66.06
CA PRO A 53 -14.08 11.75 -64.74
C PRO A 53 -14.78 11.05 -63.56
N HIS A 54 -15.80 10.20 -63.82
CA HIS A 54 -16.58 9.48 -62.81
C HIS A 54 -16.48 7.94 -62.95
N GLY A 55 -15.53 7.43 -63.73
CA GLY A 55 -15.30 5.98 -63.90
C GLY A 55 -15.17 5.58 -65.36
N PHE A 56 -15.67 4.40 -65.73
CA PHE A 56 -15.65 3.91 -67.11
C PHE A 56 -17.05 3.97 -67.73
N ALA A 57 -17.14 4.39 -68.99
CA ALA A 57 -18.38 4.39 -69.77
C ALA A 57 -18.24 3.48 -71.00
N LEU A 58 -19.31 2.75 -71.34
CA LEU A 58 -19.40 1.91 -72.53
C LEU A 58 -20.11 2.67 -73.64
N ALA A 59 -19.53 2.71 -74.84
CA ALA A 59 -20.12 3.35 -76.02
C ALA A 59 -20.05 2.42 -77.25
N PRO A 60 -21.09 2.32 -78.08
CA PRO A 60 -21.08 1.50 -79.29
C PRO A 60 -20.08 1.99 -80.35
N LEU A 61 -19.41 1.06 -81.02
CA LEU A 61 -18.47 1.25 -82.11
C LEU A 61 -19.13 0.81 -83.43
N ARG A 62 -19.04 1.60 -84.49
CA ARG A 62 -19.41 1.15 -85.84
C ARG A 62 -18.30 1.55 -86.81
N GLN A 63 -17.78 0.59 -87.60
CA GLN A 63 -16.64 0.80 -88.50
C GLN A 63 -15.40 1.45 -87.83
N GLY A 64 -15.15 1.10 -86.56
CA GLY A 64 -14.00 1.61 -85.80
C GLY A 64 -14.13 3.06 -85.30
N LYS A 65 -15.31 3.68 -85.40
CA LYS A 65 -15.61 5.00 -84.80
C LYS A 65 -16.70 4.88 -83.75
N VAL A 66 -16.56 5.62 -82.66
CA VAL A 66 -17.56 5.71 -81.59
C VAL A 66 -18.81 6.39 -82.14
N VAL A 67 -19.96 5.75 -81.96
CA VAL A 67 -21.25 6.31 -82.36
C VAL A 67 -21.69 7.30 -81.28
N ALA A 68 -21.86 8.58 -81.64
CA ALA A 68 -22.46 9.56 -80.75
C ALA A 68 -23.96 9.26 -80.58
N GLU A 69 -24.53 9.59 -79.42
CA GLU A 69 -25.93 9.31 -79.04
C GLU A 69 -26.95 9.73 -80.13
N GLU A 70 -26.65 10.81 -80.85
CA GLU A 70 -27.45 11.37 -81.95
C GLU A 70 -27.51 10.48 -83.22
N ASP A 71 -26.48 9.66 -83.48
CA ASP A 71 -26.42 8.73 -84.61
C ASP A 71 -26.98 7.34 -84.25
N PHE A 72 -27.04 7.02 -82.96
CA PHE A 72 -27.66 5.80 -82.43
C PHE A 72 -29.19 5.84 -82.59
N ASP A 73 -29.79 7.03 -82.42
CA ASP A 73 -31.24 7.24 -82.57
C ASP A 73 -31.75 7.16 -84.02
N ARG A 74 -30.87 7.12 -85.03
CA ARG A 74 -31.23 7.00 -86.45
C ARG A 74 -31.25 5.57 -86.97
N LEU A 75 -30.96 4.59 -86.11
CA LEU A 75 -30.95 3.16 -86.46
C LEU A 75 -32.36 2.56 -86.53
N PRO A 76 -32.57 1.46 -87.28
CA PRO A 76 -33.80 0.66 -87.23
C PRO A 76 -34.05 0.13 -85.81
N ASP A 77 -35.31 0.06 -85.38
CA ASP A 77 -35.67 -0.32 -84.00
C ASP A 77 -35.15 -1.73 -83.60
N GLU A 78 -35.03 -2.66 -84.55
CA GLU A 78 -34.43 -3.99 -84.33
C GLU A 78 -32.92 -3.92 -83.98
N GLU A 79 -32.14 -3.05 -84.64
CA GLU A 79 -30.70 -2.89 -84.35
C GLU A 79 -30.45 -2.13 -83.03
N LYS A 80 -31.39 -1.24 -82.65
CA LYS A 80 -31.36 -0.53 -81.36
C LYS A 80 -31.58 -1.47 -80.18
N GLU A 81 -32.56 -2.37 -80.26
CA GLU A 81 -32.84 -3.33 -79.19
C GLU A 81 -31.69 -4.32 -78.99
N GLU A 82 -31.08 -4.80 -80.09
CA GLU A 82 -29.96 -5.73 -80.02
C GLU A 82 -28.71 -5.07 -79.40
N THR A 83 -28.38 -3.84 -79.82
CA THR A 83 -27.23 -3.11 -79.26
C THR A 83 -27.47 -2.67 -77.82
N ALA A 84 -28.70 -2.26 -77.47
CA ALA A 84 -29.07 -1.92 -76.09
C ALA A 84 -29.02 -3.14 -75.15
N ALA A 85 -29.40 -4.33 -75.63
CA ALA A 85 -29.28 -5.57 -74.86
C ALA A 85 -27.81 -5.93 -74.59
N VAL A 86 -26.93 -5.77 -75.58
CA VAL A 86 -25.48 -6.01 -75.42
C VAL A 86 -24.86 -4.97 -74.48
N VAL A 87 -25.19 -3.68 -74.62
CA VAL A 87 -24.75 -2.62 -73.70
C VAL A 87 -25.16 -2.91 -72.26
N LYS A 88 -26.40 -3.37 -72.03
CA LYS A 88 -26.91 -3.69 -70.69
C LYS A 88 -26.13 -4.85 -70.05
N VAL A 89 -25.86 -5.92 -70.80
CA VAL A 89 -25.07 -7.07 -70.32
C VAL A 89 -23.64 -6.64 -69.97
N PHE A 90 -22.99 -5.83 -70.81
CA PHE A 90 -21.64 -5.34 -70.53
C PHE A 90 -21.61 -4.30 -69.40
N THR A 91 -22.66 -3.52 -69.21
CA THR A 91 -22.80 -2.60 -68.07
C THR A 91 -22.91 -3.36 -66.75
N GLU A 92 -23.66 -4.47 -66.71
CA GLU A 92 -23.72 -5.36 -65.54
C GLU A 92 -22.38 -6.04 -65.25
N ARG A 93 -21.64 -6.45 -66.28
CA ARG A 93 -20.27 -7.00 -66.12
C ARG A 93 -19.27 -5.96 -65.62
N LEU A 94 -19.31 -4.74 -66.17
CA LEU A 94 -18.48 -3.62 -65.71
C LEU A 94 -18.76 -3.31 -64.23
N ARG A 95 -20.04 -3.29 -63.83
CA ARG A 95 -20.44 -3.12 -62.43
C ARG A 95 -19.88 -4.24 -61.55
N HIS A 96 -19.96 -5.50 -61.98
CA HIS A 96 -19.38 -6.61 -61.23
C HIS A 96 -17.87 -6.46 -61.04
N HIS A 97 -17.12 -6.03 -62.07
CA HIS A 97 -15.66 -5.80 -61.91
C HIS A 97 -15.34 -4.60 -61.01
N ILE A 98 -16.12 -3.52 -61.08
CA ILE A 98 -15.96 -2.36 -60.18
C ILE A 98 -16.28 -2.75 -58.72
N GLU A 99 -17.23 -3.64 -58.48
CA GLU A 99 -17.53 -4.19 -57.14
C GLU A 99 -16.39 -5.08 -56.58
N GLU A 100 -15.52 -5.61 -57.44
CA GLU A 100 -14.34 -6.38 -57.02
C GLU A 100 -13.14 -5.50 -56.64
N VAL A 101 -13.05 -4.27 -57.15
CA VAL A 101 -11.95 -3.33 -56.83
C VAL A 101 -11.83 -3.05 -55.31
N PRO A 102 -12.92 -2.78 -54.56
CA PRO A 102 -12.85 -2.71 -53.10
C PRO A 102 -12.33 -3.98 -52.42
N ARG A 103 -12.63 -5.17 -52.98
CA ARG A 103 -12.13 -6.46 -52.45
C ARG A 103 -10.62 -6.58 -52.69
N TRP A 104 -10.14 -6.21 -53.88
CA TRP A 104 -8.70 -6.19 -54.16
C TRP A 104 -7.96 -5.16 -53.32
N HIS A 105 -8.54 -3.98 -53.08
CA HIS A 105 -7.98 -3.02 -52.12
C HIS A 105 -7.90 -3.57 -50.70
N LYS A 106 -8.90 -4.34 -50.25
CA LYS A 106 -8.82 -5.04 -48.97
C LYS A 106 -7.68 -6.06 -48.96
N GLN A 107 -7.59 -6.92 -49.99
CA GLN A 107 -6.50 -7.91 -50.12
C GLN A 107 -5.11 -7.25 -50.16
N GLN A 108 -4.97 -6.12 -50.84
CA GLN A 108 -3.75 -5.33 -50.89
C GLN A 108 -3.38 -4.81 -49.49
N ARG A 109 -4.35 -4.24 -48.75
CA ARG A 109 -4.13 -3.81 -47.36
C ARG A 109 -3.74 -4.97 -46.45
N ASP A 110 -4.39 -6.12 -46.60
CA ASP A 110 -4.11 -7.33 -45.81
C ASP A 110 -2.70 -7.87 -46.13
N ARG A 111 -2.28 -7.89 -47.40
CA ARG A 111 -0.92 -8.26 -47.83
C ARG A 111 0.13 -7.28 -47.32
N ILE A 112 -0.13 -5.97 -47.38
CA ILE A 112 0.77 -4.95 -46.80
C ILE A 112 0.86 -5.12 -45.28
N ALA A 113 -0.25 -5.41 -44.60
CA ALA A 113 -0.23 -5.68 -43.16
C ALA A 113 0.57 -6.94 -42.82
N ALA A 114 0.46 -8.00 -43.63
CA ALA A 114 1.25 -9.23 -43.49
C ALA A 114 2.75 -8.97 -43.71
N LEU A 115 3.12 -8.22 -44.77
CA LEU A 115 4.51 -7.82 -45.05
C LEU A 115 5.08 -6.99 -43.89
N ASN A 116 4.32 -6.01 -43.39
CA ASN A 116 4.72 -5.21 -42.24
C ASN A 116 4.98 -6.08 -41.00
N ARG A 117 4.12 -7.07 -40.76
CA ARG A 117 4.27 -8.02 -39.65
C ARG A 117 5.53 -8.86 -39.82
N GLU A 118 5.78 -9.41 -41.00
CA GLU A 118 6.96 -10.23 -41.30
C GLU A 118 8.27 -9.46 -41.11
N VAL A 119 8.37 -8.25 -41.67
CA VAL A 119 9.56 -7.41 -41.55
C VAL A 119 9.80 -6.99 -40.10
N THR A 120 8.74 -6.65 -39.37
CA THR A 120 8.82 -6.32 -37.94
C THR A 120 9.24 -7.53 -37.11
N GLU A 121 8.74 -8.72 -37.44
CA GLU A 121 9.12 -9.96 -36.76
C GLU A 121 10.60 -10.27 -36.95
N LEU A 122 11.11 -10.21 -38.18
CA LEU A 122 12.53 -10.38 -38.49
C LEU A 122 13.41 -9.38 -37.71
N ALA A 123 12.99 -8.12 -37.62
CA ALA A 123 13.73 -7.07 -36.93
C ALA A 123 13.71 -7.19 -35.39
N THR A 124 12.64 -7.74 -34.82
CA THR A 124 12.43 -7.80 -33.36
C THR A 124 12.81 -9.14 -32.73
N ARG A 125 12.83 -10.22 -33.52
CA ARG A 125 13.03 -11.60 -33.05
C ARG A 125 14.32 -11.75 -32.25
N GLN A 126 15.45 -11.28 -32.78
CA GLN A 126 16.75 -11.45 -32.13
C GLN A 126 16.81 -10.81 -30.73
N SER A 127 16.41 -9.53 -30.62
CA SER A 127 16.46 -8.81 -29.34
C SER A 127 15.48 -9.39 -28.31
N ILE A 128 14.27 -9.79 -28.72
CA ILE A 128 13.27 -10.37 -27.80
C ILE A 128 13.70 -11.77 -27.36
N ASP A 129 14.18 -12.61 -28.27
CA ASP A 129 14.60 -13.99 -27.95
C ASP A 129 15.83 -14.01 -27.03
N GLN A 130 16.76 -13.07 -27.20
CA GLN A 130 17.92 -12.92 -26.31
C GLN A 130 17.51 -12.61 -24.86
N ILE A 131 16.52 -11.73 -24.68
CA ILE A 131 15.97 -11.41 -23.36
C ILE A 131 15.21 -12.61 -22.81
N LYS A 132 14.35 -13.26 -23.60
CA LYS A 132 13.63 -14.47 -23.18
C LYS A 132 14.55 -15.57 -22.69
N ALA A 133 15.68 -15.80 -23.38
CA ALA A 133 16.67 -16.78 -22.97
C ALA A 133 17.24 -16.50 -21.57
N SER A 134 17.38 -15.22 -21.20
CA SER A 134 17.89 -14.80 -19.88
C SER A 134 16.87 -14.98 -18.75
N TYR A 135 15.57 -15.11 -19.07
CA TYR A 135 14.46 -15.24 -18.12
C TYR A 135 13.66 -16.54 -18.32
N ALA A 136 14.31 -17.59 -18.83
CA ALA A 136 13.67 -18.87 -19.12
C ALA A 136 12.97 -19.50 -17.90
N ASP A 137 13.48 -19.21 -16.69
CA ASP A 137 12.94 -19.72 -15.42
C ASP A 137 11.71 -18.94 -14.91
N CYS A 138 11.30 -17.86 -15.59
CA CYS A 138 10.23 -16.96 -15.17
C CYS A 138 9.07 -16.93 -16.18
N PRO A 139 8.06 -17.82 -16.06
CA PRO A 139 6.95 -17.91 -17.02
C PRO A 139 6.16 -16.60 -17.21
N GLN A 140 6.02 -15.82 -16.14
CA GLN A 140 5.30 -14.53 -16.16
C GLN A 140 6.04 -13.48 -17.01
N VAL A 141 7.37 -13.46 -16.94
CA VAL A 141 8.20 -12.57 -17.77
C VAL A 141 8.14 -13.00 -19.23
N LEU A 142 8.18 -14.31 -19.50
CA LEU A 142 8.02 -14.84 -20.86
C LEU A 142 6.67 -14.45 -21.47
N ALA A 143 5.58 -14.58 -20.70
CA ALA A 143 4.24 -14.19 -21.13
C ALA A 143 4.14 -12.68 -21.42
N TYR A 144 4.76 -11.84 -20.57
CA TYR A 144 4.86 -10.40 -20.83
C TYR A 144 5.63 -10.10 -22.12
N LEU A 145 6.79 -10.73 -22.31
CA LEU A 145 7.60 -10.55 -23.53
C LEU A 145 6.87 -11.03 -24.79
N ASP A 146 6.04 -12.07 -24.69
CA ASP A 146 5.15 -12.50 -25.77
C ASP A 146 4.07 -11.46 -26.09
N ALA A 147 3.46 -10.86 -25.07
CA ALA A 147 2.49 -9.78 -25.24
C ALA A 147 3.13 -8.53 -25.85
N VAL A 148 4.34 -8.17 -25.40
CA VAL A 148 5.13 -7.07 -25.98
C VAL A 148 5.44 -7.35 -27.44
N ARG A 149 5.87 -8.57 -27.79
CA ARG A 149 6.13 -8.95 -29.18
C ARG A 149 4.87 -8.77 -30.04
N GLU A 150 3.73 -9.27 -29.59
CA GLU A 150 2.48 -9.15 -30.34
C GLU A 150 2.02 -7.69 -30.49
N ASP A 151 2.12 -6.87 -29.43
CA ASP A 151 1.75 -5.44 -29.49
C ASP A 151 2.66 -4.66 -30.46
N VAL A 152 3.97 -4.96 -30.48
CA VAL A 152 4.93 -4.37 -31.42
C VAL A 152 4.59 -4.75 -32.86
N LEU A 153 4.22 -6.01 -33.12
CA LEU A 153 3.82 -6.48 -34.45
C LEU A 153 2.52 -5.79 -34.94
N GLN A 154 1.55 -5.59 -34.05
CA GLN A 154 0.29 -4.91 -34.39
C GLN A 154 0.47 -3.40 -34.59
N ASN A 155 1.39 -2.79 -33.84
CA ASN A 155 1.61 -1.34 -33.84
C ASN A 155 2.88 -0.91 -34.59
N ALA A 156 3.43 -1.74 -35.49
CA ALA A 156 4.69 -1.47 -36.19
C ALA A 156 4.74 -0.08 -36.87
N ARG A 157 3.62 0.41 -37.41
CA ARG A 157 3.51 1.73 -38.05
C ARG A 157 3.79 2.90 -37.09
N SER A 158 3.53 2.72 -35.80
CA SER A 158 3.78 3.75 -34.79
C SER A 158 5.27 4.05 -34.58
N PHE A 159 6.15 3.11 -34.97
CA PHE A 159 7.60 3.26 -34.88
C PHE A 159 8.23 3.98 -36.08
N VAL A 160 7.52 4.10 -37.21
CA VAL A 160 8.04 4.64 -38.49
C VAL A 160 7.61 6.09 -38.74
N SER A 161 6.64 6.61 -38.00
CA SER A 161 6.10 7.97 -38.20
C SER A 161 7.06 9.07 -37.72
N ASP A 162 7.71 9.74 -38.67
CA ASP A 162 8.56 10.92 -38.41
C ASP A 162 8.43 12.07 -39.44
N GLY A 163 7.26 12.29 -40.08
CA GLY A 163 7.20 13.34 -41.13
C GLY A 163 5.87 13.84 -41.70
N GLY A 164 4.73 13.72 -41.03
CA GLY A 164 3.46 14.34 -41.49
C GLY A 164 3.05 15.57 -40.67
N PRO A 165 2.47 16.65 -41.26
CA PRO A 165 1.94 17.77 -40.49
C PRO A 165 0.83 17.30 -39.56
N ALA A 166 1.06 17.42 -38.25
CA ALA A 166 0.13 17.02 -37.22
C ALA A 166 -1.05 17.99 -37.14
N PHE A 167 -2.19 17.60 -37.71
CA PHE A 167 -3.50 18.06 -37.26
C PHE A 167 -4.10 16.95 -36.38
N GLY A 168 -4.08 17.17 -35.07
CA GLY A 168 -4.55 16.21 -34.06
C GLY A 168 -3.38 15.62 -33.26
N GLY A 169 -3.47 15.65 -31.94
CA GLY A 169 -2.39 15.37 -31.00
C GLY A 169 -1.53 14.15 -31.34
N SER A 170 -0.23 14.32 -31.18
CA SER A 170 0.79 13.31 -31.46
C SER A 170 0.61 12.05 -30.60
N ASP A 171 -0.17 11.08 -31.08
CA ASP A 171 -0.20 9.71 -30.59
C ASP A 171 1.01 8.94 -31.14
N LYS A 172 2.23 9.36 -30.78
CA LYS A 172 3.31 8.37 -30.67
C LYS A 172 2.99 7.63 -29.37
N PRO A 173 2.59 6.34 -29.39
CA PRO A 173 2.49 5.59 -28.16
C PRO A 173 3.86 5.66 -27.50
N PRO A 174 3.97 6.26 -26.32
CA PRO A 174 5.27 6.49 -25.73
C PRO A 174 5.89 5.11 -25.50
N LEU A 175 7.16 4.94 -25.89
CA LEU A 175 7.91 3.70 -25.68
C LEU A 175 7.92 3.27 -24.21
N THR A 176 7.56 4.20 -23.32
CA THR A 176 7.21 3.94 -21.93
C THR A 176 6.17 2.83 -21.77
N ARG A 177 5.31 2.50 -22.74
CA ARG A 177 4.37 1.36 -22.64
C ARG A 177 5.06 -0.01 -22.46
N TYR A 178 6.32 -0.12 -22.87
CA TYR A 178 7.13 -1.34 -22.79
C TYR A 178 8.17 -1.27 -21.67
N GLU A 179 8.19 -0.20 -20.87
CA GLU A 179 9.07 -0.12 -19.72
C GLU A 179 8.59 -1.05 -18.60
N ILE A 180 9.49 -1.37 -17.67
CA ILE A 180 9.19 -2.19 -16.50
C ILE A 180 9.33 -1.31 -15.27
N ASN A 181 8.28 -1.25 -14.44
CA ASN A 181 8.33 -0.57 -13.15
C ASN A 181 8.80 -1.55 -12.07
N LEU A 182 10.07 -1.45 -11.67
CA LEU A 182 10.63 -2.23 -10.58
C LEU A 182 10.09 -1.70 -9.24
N LEU A 183 9.05 -2.35 -8.70
CA LEU A 183 8.40 -1.94 -7.46
C LEU A 183 9.28 -2.15 -6.22
N VAL A 184 9.91 -3.31 -6.11
CA VAL A 184 10.75 -3.71 -4.97
C VAL A 184 11.90 -4.57 -5.48
N SER A 185 13.11 -4.31 -4.97
CA SER A 185 14.28 -5.15 -5.20
C SER A 185 14.96 -5.48 -3.88
N HIS A 186 15.29 -6.76 -3.71
CA HIS A 186 16.08 -7.27 -2.59
C HIS A 186 17.40 -7.90 -3.07
N ALA A 187 17.89 -7.52 -4.25
CA ALA A 187 19.08 -8.13 -4.87
C ALA A 187 20.33 -8.10 -3.97
N ASP A 188 20.50 -7.04 -3.17
CA ASP A 188 21.65 -6.85 -2.29
C ASP A 188 21.41 -7.34 -0.84
N ALA A 189 20.24 -7.92 -0.55
CA ALA A 189 19.87 -8.28 0.83
C ALA A 189 20.43 -9.65 1.22
N ALA A 190 21.23 -9.68 2.28
CA ALA A 190 21.77 -10.93 2.86
C ALA A 190 20.75 -11.72 3.69
N ALA A 191 19.59 -11.12 4.01
CA ALA A 191 18.56 -11.69 4.88
C ALA A 191 17.16 -11.29 4.40
N ALA A 192 16.14 -11.98 4.93
CA ALA A 192 14.74 -11.67 4.66
C ALA A 192 14.40 -10.20 5.03
N PRO A 193 13.53 -9.52 4.27
CA PRO A 193 13.21 -8.12 4.52
C PRO A 193 12.50 -7.96 5.88
N ILE A 194 12.90 -6.95 6.65
CA ILE A 194 12.23 -6.56 7.90
C ILE A 194 11.80 -5.10 7.74
N VAL A 195 10.50 -4.88 7.60
CA VAL A 195 9.93 -3.56 7.39
C VAL A 195 9.12 -3.17 8.63
N TYR A 196 9.47 -2.04 9.24
CA TYR A 196 8.63 -1.40 10.25
C TYR A 196 7.88 -0.24 9.59
N GLU A 197 6.55 -0.34 9.55
CA GLU A 197 5.70 0.73 8.99
C GLU A 197 5.09 1.54 10.14
N SER A 198 5.66 2.72 10.33
CA SER A 198 5.30 3.61 11.43
C SER A 198 3.95 4.33 11.22
N HIS A 199 3.47 4.44 9.97
CA HIS A 199 2.18 5.06 9.66
C HIS A 199 1.39 4.15 8.71
N PRO A 200 0.66 3.16 9.25
CA PRO A 200 0.03 2.09 8.49
C PRO A 200 -1.31 2.52 7.85
N SER A 201 -1.30 3.60 7.06
CA SER A 201 -2.45 3.99 6.25
C SER A 201 -2.68 2.99 5.11
N VAL A 202 -3.89 2.95 4.54
CA VAL A 202 -4.22 2.04 3.41
C VAL A 202 -3.21 2.17 2.27
N GLN A 203 -2.85 3.40 1.89
CA GLN A 203 -1.88 3.67 0.83
C GLN A 203 -0.46 3.25 1.20
N ASN A 204 -0.07 3.41 2.47
CA ASN A 204 1.26 2.98 2.90
C ASN A 204 1.36 1.47 3.05
N LEU A 205 0.25 0.76 3.33
CA LEU A 205 0.24 -0.71 3.42
C LEU A 205 0.17 -1.35 2.04
N LEU A 206 -0.86 -1.00 1.25
CA LEU A 206 -1.11 -1.59 -0.07
C LEU A 206 -0.29 -0.94 -1.18
N GLY A 207 0.22 0.28 -1.01
CA GLY A 207 0.76 1.05 -2.13
C GLY A 207 -0.30 1.94 -2.77
N ARG A 208 0.08 2.67 -3.82
CA ARG A 208 -0.80 3.65 -4.48
C ARG A 208 -0.44 3.82 -5.94
N VAL A 209 -1.41 4.34 -6.70
CA VAL A 209 -1.22 4.80 -8.07
C VAL A 209 -1.18 6.33 -8.04
N GLU A 210 -0.02 6.91 -8.38
CA GLU A 210 0.14 8.37 -8.46
C GLU A 210 -0.52 8.91 -9.75
N HIS A 211 -0.95 10.18 -9.68
CA HIS A 211 -1.60 10.87 -10.79
C HIS A 211 -0.92 12.21 -11.01
N VAL A 212 -0.74 12.59 -12.27
CA VAL A 212 -0.23 13.90 -12.68
C VAL A 212 -1.37 14.67 -13.33
N ALA A 213 -1.59 15.91 -12.89
CA ALA A 213 -2.57 16.79 -13.51
C ALA A 213 -1.99 17.39 -14.80
N GLN A 214 -2.60 17.08 -15.94
CA GLN A 214 -2.24 17.65 -17.24
C GLN A 214 -3.51 18.17 -17.92
N PHE A 215 -3.53 19.47 -18.24
CA PHE A 215 -4.69 20.15 -18.83
C PHE A 215 -6.02 19.94 -18.08
N GLY A 216 -5.97 19.84 -16.75
CA GLY A 216 -7.16 19.61 -15.92
C GLY A 216 -7.66 18.16 -15.86
N ALA A 217 -7.06 17.25 -16.63
CA ALA A 217 -7.26 15.81 -16.50
C ALA A 217 -6.18 15.20 -15.59
N LEU A 218 -6.56 14.21 -14.78
CA LEU A 218 -5.61 13.39 -14.04
C LEU A 218 -5.16 12.23 -14.93
N LEU A 219 -3.87 12.19 -15.25
CA LEU A 219 -3.26 11.12 -16.03
C LEU A 219 -2.45 10.22 -15.09
N THR A 220 -2.47 8.91 -15.37
CA THR A 220 -1.64 7.92 -14.69
C THR A 220 -1.09 6.92 -15.68
N ASN A 221 -0.04 6.19 -15.28
CA ASN A 221 0.58 5.11 -16.03
C ASN A 221 1.19 4.09 -15.05
N PHE A 222 1.59 2.92 -15.54
CA PHE A 222 2.10 1.87 -14.66
C PHE A 222 3.43 2.22 -13.95
N THR A 223 4.21 3.18 -14.46
CA THR A 223 5.43 3.69 -13.79
C THR A 223 5.13 4.56 -12.57
N MET A 224 3.89 5.05 -12.45
CA MET A 224 3.41 5.82 -11.30
C MET A 224 2.86 4.93 -10.17
N ILE A 225 2.94 3.60 -10.31
CA ILE A 225 2.60 2.66 -9.25
C ILE A 225 3.72 2.67 -8.19
N ARG A 226 3.35 2.87 -6.93
CA ARG A 226 4.26 2.88 -5.77
C ARG A 226 3.97 1.71 -4.85
N ALA A 227 5.03 1.02 -4.45
CA ALA A 227 4.99 -0.07 -3.49
C ALA A 227 4.57 0.41 -2.09
N GLY A 228 3.81 -0.43 -1.40
CA GLY A 228 3.46 -0.29 0.03
C GLY A 228 4.35 -1.10 0.96
N GLY A 229 4.04 -1.10 2.24
CA GLY A 229 4.70 -1.87 3.29
C GLY A 229 4.54 -3.37 3.07
N LEU A 230 3.37 -3.83 2.62
CA LEU A 230 3.14 -5.25 2.29
C LEU A 230 4.03 -5.71 1.12
N HIS A 231 4.16 -4.86 0.10
CA HIS A 231 5.05 -5.11 -1.04
C HIS A 231 6.52 -5.19 -0.62
N ARG A 232 6.99 -4.22 0.19
CA ARG A 232 8.39 -4.17 0.65
C ARG A 232 8.75 -5.28 1.64
N ALA A 233 7.76 -5.82 2.36
CA ALA A 233 7.94 -6.87 3.35
C ALA A 233 7.69 -8.28 2.78
N ASN A 234 7.30 -8.39 1.52
CA ASN A 234 6.98 -9.68 0.90
C ASN A 234 8.22 -10.58 0.88
N GLY A 235 8.07 -11.83 1.32
CA GLY A 235 9.16 -12.78 1.58
C GLY A 235 9.83 -12.63 2.94
N GLY A 236 9.32 -11.78 3.84
CA GLY A 236 9.94 -11.50 5.15
C GLY A 236 8.96 -11.11 6.25
N TYR A 237 9.23 -10.01 6.94
CA TYR A 237 8.54 -9.57 8.14
C TYR A 237 8.03 -8.13 8.01
N LEU A 238 6.75 -7.93 8.32
CA LEU A 238 6.16 -6.60 8.49
C LEU A 238 5.86 -6.39 9.98
N ILE A 239 6.32 -5.28 10.54
CA ILE A 239 6.09 -4.89 11.93
C ILE A 239 5.20 -3.64 11.93
N LEU A 240 4.06 -3.72 12.61
CA LEU A 240 3.11 -2.61 12.75
C LEU A 240 2.78 -2.37 14.23
N ASP A 241 2.52 -1.11 14.59
CA ASP A 241 1.92 -0.77 15.88
C ASP A 241 0.39 -0.86 15.78
N ALA A 242 -0.22 -1.64 16.67
CA ALA A 242 -1.65 -1.93 16.66
C ALA A 242 -2.50 -0.70 16.95
N ASP A 243 -2.05 0.18 17.85
CA ASP A 243 -2.73 1.44 18.17
C ASP A 243 -2.84 2.34 16.92
N ARG A 244 -1.74 2.50 16.18
CA ARG A 244 -1.72 3.29 14.94
C ARG A 244 -2.58 2.67 13.86
N LEU A 245 -2.48 1.36 13.68
CA LEU A 245 -3.25 0.61 12.69
C LEU A 245 -4.76 0.70 12.90
N LEU A 246 -5.22 0.70 14.15
CA LEU A 246 -6.65 0.76 14.49
C LEU A 246 -7.23 2.18 14.40
N VAL A 247 -6.39 3.21 14.52
CA VAL A 247 -6.81 4.61 14.35
C VAL A 247 -6.94 4.98 12.87
N GLU A 248 -6.13 4.38 12.00
CA GLU A 248 -6.17 4.65 10.57
C GLU A 248 -7.46 4.10 9.91
N PRO A 249 -8.24 4.95 9.21
CA PRO A 249 -9.49 4.53 8.58
C PRO A 249 -9.27 3.38 7.59
N LEU A 250 -10.07 2.32 7.73
CA LEU A 250 -10.08 1.12 6.88
C LEU A 250 -8.75 0.34 6.80
N ALA A 251 -7.68 0.76 7.47
CA ALA A 251 -6.39 0.10 7.40
C ALA A 251 -6.46 -1.33 7.95
N TRP A 252 -7.10 -1.51 9.11
CA TRP A 252 -7.31 -2.82 9.72
C TRP A 252 -8.08 -3.80 8.83
N SER A 253 -9.25 -3.38 8.33
CA SER A 253 -10.07 -4.22 7.43
C SER A 253 -9.36 -4.57 6.13
N THR A 254 -8.60 -3.63 5.57
CA THR A 254 -7.85 -3.82 4.33
C THR A 254 -6.68 -4.79 4.54
N LEU A 255 -5.97 -4.66 5.66
CA LEU A 255 -4.91 -5.59 6.03
C LEU A 255 -5.47 -7.01 6.20
N LYS A 256 -6.58 -7.18 6.93
CA LYS A 256 -7.23 -8.49 7.08
C LYS A 256 -7.58 -9.09 5.72
N ARG A 257 -8.17 -8.30 4.81
CA ARG A 257 -8.52 -8.74 3.46
C ARG A 257 -7.29 -9.28 2.71
N ALA A 258 -6.20 -8.52 2.70
CA ALA A 258 -4.95 -8.92 2.03
C ALA A 258 -4.34 -10.20 2.64
N LEU A 259 -4.41 -10.37 3.97
CA LEU A 259 -3.92 -11.56 4.66
C LEU A 259 -4.77 -12.80 4.37
N PHE A 260 -6.09 -12.67 4.35
CA PHE A 260 -7.00 -13.77 4.02
C PHE A 260 -6.89 -14.19 2.55
N SER A 261 -6.84 -13.22 1.62
CA SER A 261 -6.68 -13.51 0.19
C SER A 261 -5.27 -13.96 -0.17
N ARG A 262 -4.28 -13.71 0.70
CA ARG A 262 -2.84 -13.89 0.42
C ARG A 262 -2.43 -13.18 -0.86
N GLU A 263 -2.97 -11.99 -1.06
CA GLU A 263 -2.71 -11.16 -2.24
C GLU A 263 -2.73 -9.68 -1.86
N VAL A 264 -1.82 -8.90 -2.43
CA VAL A 264 -1.82 -7.44 -2.31
C VAL A 264 -2.48 -6.85 -3.56
N ARG A 265 -3.54 -6.08 -3.33
CA ARG A 265 -4.24 -5.32 -4.38
C ARG A 265 -4.04 -3.85 -4.10
N ILE A 266 -3.59 -3.10 -5.10
CA ILE A 266 -3.43 -1.66 -4.98
C ILE A 266 -4.81 -1.04 -5.21
N GLU A 267 -5.45 -0.61 -4.13
CA GLU A 267 -6.77 0.01 -4.13
C GLU A 267 -6.69 1.41 -3.52
N SER A 268 -7.41 2.37 -4.07
CA SER A 268 -7.52 3.70 -3.47
C SER A 268 -8.66 3.76 -2.45
N LEU A 269 -8.56 4.66 -1.46
CA LEU A 269 -9.67 4.93 -0.53
C LEU A 269 -10.94 5.36 -1.26
N GLY A 270 -10.80 6.07 -2.39
CA GLY A 270 -11.92 6.48 -3.23
C GLY A 270 -12.63 5.28 -3.88
N GLU A 271 -11.90 4.27 -4.34
CA GLU A 271 -12.48 3.02 -4.84
C GLU A 271 -13.15 2.23 -3.71
N LEU A 272 -12.48 2.07 -2.56
CA LEU A 272 -13.03 1.36 -1.41
C LEU A 272 -14.35 1.97 -0.90
N LEU A 273 -14.49 3.29 -1.01
CA LEU A 273 -15.69 4.02 -0.63
C LEU A 273 -16.66 4.26 -1.80
N SER A 274 -16.35 3.77 -3.00
CA SER A 274 -17.12 4.03 -4.24
C SER A 274 -17.30 5.52 -4.57
N LEU A 275 -16.35 6.35 -4.14
CA LEU A 275 -16.32 7.81 -4.33
C LEU A 275 -15.44 8.24 -5.52
N ALA A 276 -14.61 7.34 -6.06
CA ALA A 276 -13.78 7.61 -7.23
C ALA A 276 -14.58 7.40 -8.53
N SER A 277 -14.61 8.42 -9.40
CA SER A 277 -15.30 8.42 -10.70
C SER A 277 -14.35 8.39 -11.90
N THR A 278 -13.04 8.37 -11.66
CA THR A 278 -12.00 8.32 -12.69
C THR A 278 -11.55 6.89 -12.94
N VAL A 279 -11.48 6.48 -14.20
CA VAL A 279 -10.88 5.20 -14.61
C VAL A 279 -9.41 5.22 -14.18
N THR A 280 -9.04 4.35 -13.24
CA THR A 280 -7.67 4.14 -12.76
C THR A 280 -7.07 2.90 -13.42
N LEU A 281 -5.77 2.68 -13.20
CA LEU A 281 -5.16 1.39 -13.48
C LEU A 281 -5.62 0.37 -12.45
N GLU A 282 -5.86 -0.86 -12.90
CA GLU A 282 -6.11 -2.02 -12.04
C GLU A 282 -4.92 -2.99 -12.16
N PRO A 283 -3.86 -2.82 -11.33
CA PRO A 283 -2.72 -3.73 -11.34
C PRO A 283 -3.16 -5.14 -10.95
N GLN A 284 -2.55 -6.15 -11.57
CA GLN A 284 -2.73 -7.53 -11.15
C GLN A 284 -2.33 -7.70 -9.67
N ALA A 285 -3.13 -8.46 -8.92
CA ALA A 285 -2.86 -8.75 -7.53
C ALA A 285 -1.53 -9.51 -7.36
N ILE A 286 -0.72 -9.10 -6.39
CA ILE A 286 0.59 -9.70 -6.13
C ILE A 286 0.45 -10.73 -5.00
N PRO A 287 0.84 -12.01 -5.19
CA PRO A 287 0.84 -13.00 -4.12
C PRO A 287 1.62 -12.54 -2.89
N LEU A 288 1.00 -12.70 -1.73
CA LEU A 288 1.51 -12.25 -0.43
C LEU A 288 2.03 -13.44 0.37
N ASP A 289 3.31 -13.41 0.70
CA ASP A 289 3.99 -14.35 1.59
C ASP A 289 4.83 -13.57 2.60
N LEU A 290 4.28 -13.29 3.79
CA LEU A 290 5.01 -12.60 4.85
C LEU A 290 4.57 -13.05 6.23
N LYS A 291 5.39 -12.70 7.22
CA LYS A 291 5.06 -12.80 8.64
C LYS A 291 4.75 -11.41 9.19
N LEU A 292 3.53 -11.24 9.69
CA LEU A 292 3.10 -10.00 10.31
C LEU A 292 3.32 -10.04 11.83
N ILE A 293 3.94 -9.00 12.37
CA ILE A 293 4.14 -8.78 13.80
C ILE A 293 3.39 -7.52 14.21
N LEU A 294 2.36 -7.67 15.04
CA LEU A 294 1.67 -6.55 15.66
C LEU A 294 2.23 -6.30 17.06
N ILE A 295 2.58 -5.04 17.34
CA ILE A 295 3.04 -4.59 18.64
C ILE A 295 1.96 -3.70 19.25
N GLY A 296 1.58 -3.94 20.50
CA GLY A 296 0.54 -3.14 21.15
C GLY A 296 0.39 -3.45 22.63
N GLU A 297 -0.44 -2.67 23.31
CA GLU A 297 -0.77 -2.90 24.71
C GLU A 297 -1.64 -4.14 24.91
N ARG A 298 -1.50 -4.79 26.07
CA ARG A 298 -2.27 -6.00 26.41
C ARG A 298 -3.79 -5.78 26.34
N ARG A 299 -4.27 -4.58 26.67
CA ARG A 299 -5.69 -4.21 26.55
C ARG A 299 -6.17 -4.26 25.09
N ILE A 300 -5.36 -3.81 24.13
CA ILE A 300 -5.70 -3.84 22.70
C ILE A 300 -5.85 -5.29 22.24
N TYR A 301 -4.93 -6.17 22.63
CA TYR A 301 -5.03 -7.61 22.32
C TYR A 301 -6.36 -8.21 22.81
N TYR A 302 -6.73 -7.99 24.08
CA TYR A 302 -7.97 -8.54 24.61
C TYR A 302 -9.22 -7.97 23.91
N LEU A 303 -9.21 -6.67 23.61
CA LEU A 303 -10.30 -6.04 22.85
C LEU A 303 -10.40 -6.61 21.44
N LEU A 304 -9.29 -6.86 20.75
CA LEU A 304 -9.31 -7.48 19.43
C LEU A 304 -9.83 -8.92 19.49
N CYS A 305 -9.43 -9.70 20.49
CA CYS A 305 -9.96 -11.05 20.70
C CYS A 305 -11.48 -11.08 20.96
N GLU A 306 -12.01 -10.07 21.65
CA GLU A 306 -13.44 -9.99 22.01
C GLU A 306 -14.29 -9.39 20.88
N LEU A 307 -13.79 -8.36 20.20
CA LEU A 307 -14.55 -7.57 19.24
C LEU A 307 -14.39 -8.03 17.78
N ASP A 308 -13.29 -8.72 17.44
CA ASP A 308 -12.98 -9.15 16.08
C ASP A 308 -12.82 -10.67 15.97
N PRO A 309 -13.81 -11.41 15.44
CA PRO A 309 -13.74 -12.87 15.34
C PRO A 309 -12.61 -13.35 14.42
N ASP A 310 -12.21 -12.55 13.42
CA ASP A 310 -11.15 -12.91 12.47
C ASP A 310 -9.76 -12.80 13.10
N PHE A 311 -9.61 -12.02 14.18
CA PHE A 311 -8.31 -11.76 14.78
C PHE A 311 -7.63 -13.07 15.23
N GLY A 312 -8.39 -13.94 15.89
CA GLY A 312 -7.91 -15.26 16.31
C GLY A 312 -7.60 -16.21 15.15
N GLU A 313 -8.09 -15.94 13.94
CA GLU A 313 -7.73 -16.71 12.73
C GLU A 313 -6.40 -16.27 12.13
N LEU A 314 -6.15 -14.96 12.10
CA LEU A 314 -4.95 -14.39 11.52
C LEU A 314 -3.75 -14.41 12.49
N PHE A 315 -3.98 -14.15 13.78
CA PHE A 315 -2.93 -13.98 14.79
C PHE A 315 -2.95 -15.14 15.78
N LYS A 316 -2.31 -16.25 15.39
CA LYS A 316 -2.28 -17.49 16.19
C LYS A 316 -1.28 -17.48 17.35
N VAL A 317 -0.25 -16.64 17.27
CA VAL A 317 0.86 -16.62 18.23
C VAL A 317 0.83 -15.31 19.02
N ALA A 318 0.51 -15.41 20.31
CA ALA A 318 0.61 -14.31 21.24
C ALA A 318 1.97 -14.36 21.96
N ALA A 319 2.81 -13.34 21.78
CA ALA A 319 4.06 -13.16 22.50
C ALA A 319 3.87 -12.08 23.57
N ASP A 320 3.39 -12.50 24.74
CA ASP A 320 3.09 -11.60 25.85
C ASP A 320 4.33 -11.37 26.73
N PHE A 321 4.73 -10.10 26.88
CA PHE A 321 5.91 -9.72 27.66
C PHE A 321 5.50 -9.36 29.09
N GLU A 322 6.06 -10.09 30.05
CA GLU A 322 5.84 -9.78 31.47
C GLU A 322 6.55 -8.48 31.85
N ASN A 323 5.85 -7.61 32.59
CA ASN A 323 6.35 -6.30 33.04
C ASN A 323 7.14 -6.38 34.37
N ARG A 324 7.29 -7.59 34.92
CA ARG A 324 7.93 -7.89 36.20
C ARG A 324 8.60 -9.25 36.17
N ILE A 325 9.69 -9.40 36.94
CA ILE A 325 10.39 -10.67 37.14
C ILE A 325 10.63 -10.90 38.63
N ASP A 326 10.83 -12.15 39.03
CA ASP A 326 11.19 -12.49 40.40
C ASP A 326 12.56 -11.95 40.77
N ARG A 327 12.68 -11.37 41.97
CA ARG A 327 13.93 -10.91 42.55
C ARG A 327 14.68 -12.06 43.20
N SER A 328 15.23 -12.94 42.37
CA SER A 328 16.15 -14.00 42.79
C SER A 328 17.61 -13.55 42.66
N ALA A 329 18.55 -14.26 43.29
CA ALA A 329 19.98 -13.97 43.13
C ALA A 329 20.43 -14.06 41.65
N ALA A 330 19.93 -15.06 40.92
CA ALA A 330 20.20 -15.22 39.49
C ALA A 330 19.64 -14.06 38.66
N ASN A 331 18.38 -13.70 38.87
CA ASN A 331 17.75 -12.60 38.13
C ASN A 331 18.36 -11.26 38.48
N THR A 332 18.78 -11.04 39.73
CA THR A 332 19.46 -9.82 40.15
C THR A 332 20.81 -9.67 39.43
N ALA A 333 21.57 -10.75 39.26
CA ALA A 333 22.82 -10.74 38.49
C ALA A 333 22.58 -10.46 37.00
N LEU A 334 21.53 -11.04 36.40
CA LEU A 334 21.13 -10.74 35.02
C LEU A 334 20.68 -9.29 34.86
N TYR A 335 19.93 -8.76 35.84
CA TYR A 335 19.48 -7.38 35.86
C TYR A 335 20.65 -6.40 35.96
N ALA A 336 21.68 -6.71 36.76
CA ALA A 336 22.92 -5.93 36.79
C ALA A 336 23.63 -5.88 35.43
N ARG A 337 23.68 -7.01 34.71
CA ARG A 337 24.23 -7.05 33.34
C ARG A 337 23.38 -6.25 32.35
N MET A 338 22.06 -6.29 32.50
CA MET A 338 21.13 -5.49 31.72
C MET A 338 21.36 -3.99 31.97
N ILE A 339 21.49 -3.56 33.22
CA ILE A 339 21.86 -2.17 33.59
C ILE A 339 23.17 -1.75 32.91
N ALA A 340 24.20 -2.59 32.96
CA ALA A 340 25.48 -2.30 32.30
C ALA A 340 25.36 -2.22 30.76
N THR A 341 24.47 -3.00 30.15
CA THR A 341 24.18 -2.92 28.72
C THR A 341 23.41 -1.64 28.37
N LEU A 342 22.43 -1.25 29.18
CA LEU A 342 21.72 0.02 29.01
C LEU A 342 22.66 1.22 29.15
N ALA A 343 23.51 1.23 30.18
CA ALA A 343 24.49 2.30 30.38
C ALA A 343 25.43 2.46 29.18
N ARG A 344 25.91 1.35 28.61
CA ARG A 344 26.75 1.38 27.40
C ARG A 344 25.99 1.87 26.17
N ARG A 345 24.75 1.42 25.98
CA ARG A 345 23.90 1.86 24.86
C ARG A 345 23.64 3.36 24.90
N GLU A 346 23.45 3.91 26.10
CA GLU A 346 23.20 5.34 26.33
C GLU A 346 24.50 6.17 26.47
N ASN A 347 25.68 5.58 26.22
CA ASN A 347 26.99 6.23 26.36
C ASN A 347 27.25 6.87 27.74
N LEU A 348 26.79 6.22 28.82
CA LEU A 348 26.96 6.69 30.19
C LEU A 348 28.26 6.16 30.82
N ALA A 349 28.75 6.88 31.84
CA ALA A 349 29.86 6.43 32.67
C ALA A 349 29.54 5.10 33.37
N PRO A 350 30.55 4.23 33.62
CA PRO A 350 30.35 2.98 34.36
C PRO A 350 29.70 3.21 35.73
N LEU A 351 28.86 2.28 36.15
CA LEU A 351 28.24 2.32 37.48
C LEU A 351 29.10 1.57 38.50
N SER A 352 29.24 2.15 39.68
CA SER A 352 29.75 1.45 40.87
C SER A 352 28.78 0.35 41.32
N HIS A 353 29.27 -0.64 42.08
CA HIS A 353 28.43 -1.73 42.59
C HIS A 353 27.27 -1.21 43.47
N ASP A 354 27.51 -0.18 44.28
CA ASP A 354 26.48 0.46 45.11
C ASP A 354 25.43 1.22 44.29
N ALA A 355 25.83 1.82 43.16
CA ALA A 355 24.89 2.46 42.24
C ALA A 355 23.97 1.43 41.57
N VAL A 356 24.53 0.29 41.13
CA VAL A 356 23.75 -0.81 40.56
C VAL A 356 22.76 -1.36 41.59
N ALA A 357 23.19 -1.59 42.83
CA ALA A 357 22.31 -2.02 43.92
C ALA A 357 21.16 -1.01 44.13
N ARG A 358 21.46 0.28 44.14
CA ARG A 358 20.46 1.33 44.32
C ARG A 358 19.44 1.40 43.17
N VAL A 359 19.86 1.17 41.93
CA VAL A 359 18.96 1.07 40.78
C VAL A 359 18.03 -0.13 40.93
N ILE A 360 18.56 -1.29 41.35
CA ILE A 360 17.75 -2.50 41.60
C ILE A 360 16.73 -2.27 42.73
N GLU A 361 17.13 -1.62 43.82
CA GLU A 361 16.22 -1.22 44.90
C GLU A 361 15.09 -0.31 44.37
N HIS A 362 15.43 0.64 43.50
CA HIS A 362 14.43 1.51 42.88
C HIS A 362 13.49 0.74 41.96
N ALA A 363 14.01 -0.19 41.16
CA ALA A 363 13.23 -1.03 40.26
C ALA A 363 12.18 -1.88 41.00
N ALA A 364 12.51 -2.38 42.20
CA ALA A 364 11.54 -3.03 43.08
C ALA A 364 10.50 -2.03 43.64
N ARG A 365 10.97 -0.85 44.07
CA ARG A 365 10.10 0.21 44.59
C ARG A 365 9.07 0.70 43.56
N LEU A 366 9.42 0.76 42.28
CA LEU A 366 8.51 1.14 41.19
C LEU A 366 7.34 0.15 41.01
N LEU A 367 7.50 -1.11 41.43
CA LEU A 367 6.42 -2.11 41.44
C LEU A 367 5.64 -2.13 42.74
N GLY A 368 6.14 -1.50 43.81
CA GLY A 368 5.57 -1.63 45.15
C GLY A 368 5.74 -3.03 45.75
N ASP A 369 6.69 -3.82 45.24
CA ASP A 369 6.88 -5.22 45.62
C ASP A 369 8.38 -5.52 45.80
N SER A 370 8.78 -5.92 47.00
CA SER A 370 10.18 -6.20 47.33
C SER A 370 10.72 -7.47 46.67
N GLU A 371 9.85 -8.38 46.26
CA GLU A 371 10.17 -9.68 45.67
C GLU A 371 10.15 -9.65 44.13
N LYS A 372 9.85 -8.50 43.52
CA LYS A 372 9.78 -8.33 42.06
C LYS A 372 10.67 -7.19 41.57
N LEU A 373 11.11 -7.27 40.32
CA LEU A 373 11.84 -6.21 39.62
C LEU A 373 11.09 -5.83 38.34
N THR A 374 10.97 -4.54 38.04
CA THR A 374 10.35 -4.09 36.80
C THR A 374 11.20 -4.41 35.57
N THR A 375 10.58 -4.86 34.50
CA THR A 375 11.22 -5.04 33.18
C THR A 375 10.95 -3.86 32.24
N ARG A 376 10.33 -2.78 32.74
CA ARG A 376 10.16 -1.53 31.98
C ARG A 376 11.51 -0.83 31.83
N LEU A 377 12.24 -1.22 30.78
CA LEU A 377 13.61 -0.75 30.53
C LEU A 377 13.69 0.77 30.35
N ARG A 378 12.62 1.41 29.88
CA ARG A 378 12.56 2.86 29.71
C ARG A 378 12.69 3.58 31.05
N ASP A 379 11.90 3.21 32.06
CA ASP A 379 11.96 3.83 33.40
C ASP A 379 13.36 3.71 34.02
N VAL A 380 14.00 2.56 33.81
CA VAL A 380 15.38 2.30 34.27
C VAL A 380 16.38 3.15 33.49
N ALA A 381 16.27 3.20 32.16
CA ALA A 381 17.14 3.99 31.31
C ALA A 381 17.04 5.49 31.64
N ASP A 382 15.83 6.00 31.90
CA ASP A 382 15.58 7.39 32.28
C ASP A 382 16.29 7.73 33.61
N LEU A 383 16.17 6.85 34.60
CA LEU A 383 16.89 6.98 35.86
C LEU A 383 18.42 6.97 35.65
N LEU A 384 18.93 6.09 34.80
CA LEU A 384 20.36 6.01 34.48
C LEU A 384 20.86 7.29 33.81
N ARG A 385 20.09 7.87 32.89
CA ARG A 385 20.42 9.14 32.23
C ARG A 385 20.49 10.29 33.22
N GLU A 386 19.50 10.39 34.13
CA GLU A 386 19.51 11.41 35.19
C GLU A 386 20.69 11.22 36.16
N ALA A 387 21.00 9.99 36.56
CA ALA A 387 22.15 9.70 37.40
C ALA A 387 23.49 10.00 36.70
N GLY A 388 23.59 9.73 35.41
CA GLY A 388 24.76 10.06 34.58
C GLY A 388 24.96 11.57 34.45
N TYR A 389 23.88 12.34 34.32
CA TYR A 389 23.93 13.81 34.35
C TYR A 389 24.53 14.34 35.66
N TRP A 390 24.08 13.83 36.81
CA TRP A 390 24.64 14.22 38.12
C TRP A 390 26.10 13.82 38.27
N ALA A 391 26.48 12.62 37.83
CA ALA A 391 27.87 12.17 37.86
C ALA A 391 28.78 13.07 36.99
N GLY A 392 28.32 13.45 35.80
CA GLY A 392 29.05 14.36 34.91
C GLY A 392 29.19 15.76 35.50
N ARG A 393 28.17 16.26 36.20
CA ARG A 393 28.22 17.56 36.90
C ARG A 393 29.25 17.58 38.04
N ASP A 394 29.42 16.46 38.72
CA ASP A 394 30.42 16.27 39.77
C ASP A 394 31.84 16.00 39.21
N GLY A 395 32.00 15.96 37.88
CA GLY A 395 33.26 15.63 37.20
C GLY A 395 33.71 14.17 37.39
N GLY A 396 32.80 13.31 37.85
CA GLY A 396 33.09 11.91 38.15
C GLY A 396 33.10 11.04 36.90
N GLN A 397 34.07 10.13 36.80
CA GLN A 397 34.14 9.11 35.74
C GLN A 397 33.31 7.86 36.03
N VAL A 398 32.66 7.80 37.20
CA VAL A 398 31.87 6.66 37.68
C VAL A 398 30.57 7.17 38.29
N ILE A 399 29.45 6.51 37.98
CA ILE A 399 28.17 6.78 38.61
C ILE A 399 28.13 6.08 39.99
N GLU A 400 28.03 6.86 41.05
CA GLU A 400 27.94 6.43 42.44
C GLU A 400 26.49 6.36 42.94
N ARG A 401 26.29 5.67 44.07
CA ARG A 401 24.98 5.56 44.74
C ARG A 401 24.32 6.92 44.98
N ARG A 402 25.10 7.93 45.36
CA ARG A 402 24.63 9.30 45.61
C ARG A 402 24.01 9.94 44.37
N HIS A 403 24.59 9.73 43.19
CA HIS A 403 24.05 10.28 41.94
C HIS A 403 22.70 9.65 41.57
N VAL A 404 22.55 8.33 41.79
CA VAL A 404 21.27 7.63 41.59
C VAL A 404 20.23 8.10 42.60
N GLN A 405 20.61 8.23 43.88
CA GLN A 405 19.71 8.72 44.91
C GLN A 405 19.23 10.15 44.62
N GLN A 406 20.13 11.03 44.21
CA GLN A 406 19.82 12.40 43.84
C GLN A 406 18.88 12.48 42.62
N ALA A 407 19.04 11.59 41.63
CA ALA A 407 18.10 11.48 40.52
C ALA A 407 16.69 11.11 40.99
N VAL A 408 16.57 10.11 41.87
CA VAL A 408 15.27 9.69 42.45
C VAL A 408 14.63 10.84 43.26
N GLU A 409 15.41 11.52 44.09
CA GLU A 409 14.92 12.66 44.88
C GLU A 409 14.47 13.81 43.99
N ALA A 410 15.21 14.12 42.93
CA ALA A 410 14.83 15.13 41.96
C ALA A 410 13.54 14.76 41.20
N GLN A 411 13.36 13.48 40.84
CA GLN A 411 12.11 12.99 40.25
C GLN A 411 10.91 13.20 41.18
N VAL A 412 11.07 12.84 42.45
CA VAL A 412 10.04 13.05 43.48
C VAL A 412 9.75 14.54 43.64
N ALA A 413 10.77 15.37 43.83
CA ALA A 413 10.64 16.80 44.05
C ALA A 413 9.85 17.52 42.94
N ARG A 414 10.00 17.09 41.68
CA ARG A 414 9.24 17.64 40.54
C ARG A 414 7.73 17.38 40.63
N LEU A 415 7.31 16.32 41.33
CA LEU A 415 5.90 15.89 41.44
C LEU A 415 5.31 16.18 42.82
N ASP A 416 6.11 16.74 43.74
CA ASP A 416 5.83 16.73 45.17
C ASP A 416 4.92 17.86 45.67
N ARG A 417 4.48 18.76 44.79
CA ARG A 417 3.75 19.99 45.16
C ARG A 417 2.55 19.68 46.07
N LEU A 418 1.70 18.72 45.70
CA LEU A 418 0.50 18.42 46.47
C LEU A 418 0.83 17.81 47.85
N ARG A 419 1.87 16.96 47.93
CA ARG A 419 2.31 16.39 49.21
C ARG A 419 2.79 17.52 50.14
N ASN A 420 3.54 18.48 49.62
CA ASN A 420 4.04 19.61 50.39
C ASN A 420 2.91 20.52 50.86
N GLU A 421 1.90 20.79 50.03
CA GLU A 421 0.70 21.56 50.43
C GLU A 421 -0.06 20.87 51.57
N ILE A 422 -0.22 19.55 51.52
CA ILE A 422 -0.86 18.77 52.60
C ILE A 422 -0.01 18.84 53.88
N GLN A 423 1.31 18.65 53.78
CA GLN A 423 2.20 18.73 54.93
C GLN A 423 2.23 20.13 55.55
N GLU A 424 2.23 21.18 54.73
CA GLU A 424 2.12 22.56 55.20
C GLU A 424 0.78 22.79 55.92
N GLY A 425 -0.32 22.27 55.37
CA GLY A 425 -1.64 22.32 56.00
C GLY A 425 -1.68 21.66 57.37
N ILE A 426 -0.97 20.54 57.55
CA ILE A 426 -0.82 19.86 58.84
C ILE A 426 0.03 20.71 59.80
N GLN A 427 1.20 21.19 59.35
CA GLN A 427 2.10 22.02 60.18
C GLN A 427 1.44 23.32 60.66
N ARG A 428 0.56 23.89 59.82
CA ARG A 428 -0.20 25.10 60.12
C ARG A 428 -1.48 24.84 60.92
N ASN A 429 -1.75 23.60 61.32
CA ASN A 429 -2.97 23.18 62.01
C ASN A 429 -4.27 23.50 61.25
N LEU A 430 -4.20 23.63 59.92
CA LEU A 430 -5.38 23.71 59.05
C LEU A 430 -5.98 22.32 58.84
N VAL A 431 -5.12 21.31 58.79
CA VAL A 431 -5.48 19.89 58.82
C VAL A 431 -5.08 19.34 60.18
N LEU A 432 -6.07 18.93 60.98
CA LEU A 432 -5.85 18.52 62.36
C LEU A 432 -5.40 17.06 62.44
N ILE A 433 -4.09 16.85 62.50
CA ILE A 433 -3.45 15.54 62.68
C ILE A 433 -2.54 15.62 63.92
N ASP A 434 -2.89 14.86 64.95
CA ASP A 434 -2.06 14.74 66.16
C ASP A 434 -0.98 13.67 65.92
N THR A 435 0.30 14.03 66.07
CA THR A 435 1.44 13.11 65.87
C THR A 435 2.07 12.62 67.18
N ASP A 436 1.76 13.27 68.30
CA ASP A 436 2.20 12.92 69.64
C ASP A 436 1.03 12.97 70.63
N GLY A 437 1.18 12.29 71.77
CA GLY A 437 0.16 12.20 72.82
C GLY A 437 -0.82 11.05 72.63
N GLU A 438 -1.89 11.05 73.44
CA GLU A 438 -2.91 10.00 73.44
C GLU A 438 -4.32 10.62 73.50
N LYS A 439 -5.26 10.03 72.74
CA LYS A 439 -6.67 10.42 72.77
C LYS A 439 -7.59 9.23 72.49
N VAL A 440 -8.52 8.99 73.41
CA VAL A 440 -9.50 7.90 73.32
C VAL A 440 -10.42 8.12 72.11
N GLY A 441 -10.65 7.06 71.33
CA GLY A 441 -11.56 7.08 70.18
C GLY A 441 -11.01 7.85 68.97
N GLN A 442 -9.71 8.09 68.88
CA GLN A 442 -9.07 8.72 67.74
C GLN A 442 -7.91 7.87 67.22
N VAL A 443 -7.79 7.74 65.90
CA VAL A 443 -6.67 7.08 65.24
C VAL A 443 -6.30 7.83 63.96
N ASN A 444 -5.02 7.81 63.60
CA ASN A 444 -4.57 8.29 62.30
C ASN A 444 -4.64 7.13 61.30
N GLY A 445 -5.64 7.16 60.42
CA GLY A 445 -5.68 6.34 59.23
C GLY A 445 -4.60 6.79 58.24
N LEU A 446 -4.10 5.86 57.44
CA LEU A 446 -3.17 6.16 56.35
C LEU A 446 -3.88 5.85 55.03
N SER A 447 -3.95 6.84 54.15
CA SER A 447 -4.40 6.65 52.78
C SER A 447 -3.26 6.96 51.81
N ALA A 448 -3.30 6.36 50.63
CA ALA A 448 -2.34 6.64 49.56
C ALA A 448 -3.05 7.40 48.44
N LEU A 449 -2.50 8.55 48.06
CA LEU A 449 -2.95 9.31 46.90
C LEU A 449 -2.03 9.03 45.71
N GLY A 450 -2.63 8.59 44.60
CA GLY A 450 -1.95 8.43 43.33
C GLY A 450 -2.22 9.60 42.39
N LEU A 451 -1.16 10.25 41.91
CA LEU A 451 -1.19 11.28 40.88
C LEU A 451 -0.27 10.87 39.73
N GLY A 452 -0.85 10.33 38.66
CA GLY A 452 -0.05 9.80 37.55
C GLY A 452 0.93 8.72 38.02
N ASN A 453 2.23 8.97 37.87
CA ASN A 453 3.32 8.08 38.28
C ASN A 453 3.86 8.36 39.70
N PHE A 454 3.25 9.28 40.45
CA PHE A 454 3.64 9.60 41.81
C PHE A 454 2.59 9.11 42.81
N THR A 455 3.02 8.47 43.88
CA THR A 455 2.15 8.04 44.97
C THR A 455 2.75 8.47 46.29
N PHE A 456 1.94 9.08 47.14
CA PHE A 456 2.36 9.48 48.48
C PHE A 456 1.27 9.14 49.50
N GLY A 457 1.71 8.83 50.72
CA GLY A 457 0.81 8.61 51.84
C GLY A 457 0.36 9.93 52.44
N GLN A 458 -0.89 10.02 52.84
CA GLN A 458 -1.42 11.09 53.66
C GLN A 458 -2.10 10.52 54.92
N PRO A 459 -1.87 11.11 56.09
CA PRO A 459 -2.62 10.77 57.29
C PRO A 459 -4.02 11.37 57.23
N SER A 460 -4.98 10.67 57.79
CA SER A 460 -6.36 11.13 57.97
C SER A 460 -6.82 10.81 59.38
N ARG A 461 -7.35 11.79 60.09
CA ARG A 461 -7.83 11.60 61.46
C ARG A 461 -9.20 10.92 61.42
N ILE A 462 -9.28 9.72 61.97
CA ILE A 462 -10.52 8.95 62.12
C ILE A 462 -10.93 9.01 63.59
N THR A 463 -12.21 9.30 63.84
CA THR A 463 -12.79 9.33 65.18
C THR A 463 -13.91 8.31 65.32
N ALA A 464 -14.00 7.70 66.50
CA ALA A 464 -15.07 6.80 66.89
C ALA A 464 -15.65 7.29 68.22
N THR A 465 -16.96 7.47 68.26
CA THR A 465 -17.70 7.83 69.47
C THR A 465 -18.72 6.74 69.77
N VAL A 466 -18.94 6.48 71.06
CA VAL A 466 -19.88 5.46 71.53
C VAL A 466 -20.95 6.13 72.39
N ARG A 467 -22.19 5.73 72.18
CA ARG A 467 -23.35 6.13 73.00
C ARG A 467 -24.19 4.90 73.31
N ILE A 468 -24.95 4.96 74.40
CA ILE A 468 -25.94 3.93 74.73
C ILE A 468 -27.00 3.89 73.62
N GLY A 469 -27.33 2.70 73.09
CA GLY A 469 -28.25 2.53 71.97
C GLY A 469 -28.48 1.08 71.56
N SER A 470 -29.12 0.87 70.41
CA SER A 470 -29.54 -0.44 69.85
C SER A 470 -28.41 -1.33 69.32
N GLY A 471 -27.13 -0.95 69.50
CA GLY A 471 -25.99 -1.69 68.96
C GLY A 471 -25.69 -1.41 67.48
N GLU A 472 -26.25 -0.33 66.92
CA GLU A 472 -26.00 0.10 65.54
C GLU A 472 -24.64 0.81 65.39
N ILE A 473 -23.94 0.50 64.29
CA ILE A 473 -22.72 1.20 63.88
C ILE A 473 -23.07 2.15 62.75
N VAL A 474 -22.82 3.44 62.98
CA VAL A 474 -23.05 4.51 62.02
C VAL A 474 -21.72 4.93 61.42
N ASP A 475 -21.58 4.73 60.12
CA ASP A 475 -20.46 5.25 59.35
C ASP A 475 -20.87 6.56 58.67
N ILE A 476 -20.32 7.67 59.18
CA ILE A 476 -20.64 9.01 58.70
C ILE A 476 -20.28 9.18 57.22
N GLU A 477 -19.20 8.57 56.73
CA GLU A 477 -18.81 8.69 55.32
C GLU A 477 -19.78 7.96 54.40
N ARG A 478 -20.33 6.82 54.84
CA ARG A 478 -21.38 6.12 54.10
C ARG A 478 -22.70 6.89 54.10
N GLU A 479 -23.14 7.37 55.26
CA GLU A 479 -24.40 8.12 55.36
C GLU A 479 -24.35 9.46 54.60
N ALA A 480 -23.15 10.04 54.44
CA ALA A 480 -22.93 11.24 53.63
C ALA A 480 -22.63 10.96 52.14
N GLU A 481 -22.73 9.70 51.70
CA GLU A 481 -22.45 9.25 50.32
C GLU A 481 -21.03 9.58 49.80
N LEU A 482 -20.08 9.76 50.72
CA LEU A 482 -18.66 9.98 50.41
C LEU A 482 -17.87 8.66 50.33
N GLY A 483 -18.37 7.61 50.99
CA GLY A 483 -17.76 6.28 50.99
C GLY A 483 -18.11 5.44 49.76
N GLY A 484 -17.09 4.92 49.06
CA GLY A 484 -17.28 4.00 47.94
C GLY A 484 -17.70 2.57 48.36
N PRO A 485 -18.08 1.69 47.40
CA PRO A 485 -18.59 0.34 47.71
C PRO A 485 -17.65 -0.54 48.54
N ILE A 486 -16.33 -0.41 48.34
CA ILE A 486 -15.32 -1.18 49.09
C ILE A 486 -15.25 -0.72 50.55
N HIS A 487 -15.35 0.60 50.80
CA HIS A 487 -15.38 1.15 52.15
C HIS A 487 -16.59 0.63 52.93
N SER A 488 -17.78 0.74 52.33
CA SER A 488 -19.03 0.26 52.92
C SER A 488 -18.98 -1.23 53.27
N LYS A 489 -18.38 -2.06 52.41
CA LYS A 489 -18.15 -3.48 52.70
C LYS A 489 -17.25 -3.68 53.92
N GLY A 490 -16.17 -2.90 54.04
CA GLY A 490 -15.27 -2.95 55.19
C GLY A 490 -15.97 -2.66 56.52
N VAL A 491 -16.81 -1.62 56.55
CA VAL A 491 -17.61 -1.28 57.74
C VAL A 491 -18.59 -2.39 58.09
N LEU A 492 -19.28 -2.99 57.12
CA LEU A 492 -20.18 -4.11 57.39
C LEU A 492 -19.44 -5.33 57.98
N ILE A 493 -18.21 -5.60 57.52
CA ILE A 493 -17.36 -6.66 58.09
C ILE A 493 -16.98 -6.33 59.53
N LEU A 494 -16.62 -5.08 59.83
CA LEU A 494 -16.32 -4.63 61.19
C LEU A 494 -17.54 -4.78 62.11
N SER A 495 -18.72 -4.37 61.63
CA SER A 495 -19.97 -4.48 62.37
C SER A 495 -20.31 -5.94 62.69
N ALA A 496 -20.17 -6.82 61.71
CA ALA A 496 -20.36 -8.26 61.91
C ALA A 496 -19.36 -8.84 62.92
N TYR A 497 -18.10 -8.43 62.87
CA TYR A 497 -17.07 -8.86 63.83
C TYR A 497 -17.39 -8.40 65.26
N LEU A 498 -17.78 -7.13 65.45
CA LEU A 498 -18.12 -6.60 66.77
C LEU A 498 -19.36 -7.27 67.36
N ALA A 499 -20.40 -7.47 66.55
CA ALA A 499 -21.60 -8.19 66.96
C ALA A 499 -21.27 -9.64 67.35
N ALA A 500 -20.50 -10.35 66.52
CA ALA A 500 -20.11 -11.73 66.82
C ALA A 500 -19.28 -11.84 68.12
N LYS A 501 -18.40 -10.87 68.40
CA LYS A 501 -17.48 -10.92 69.54
C LYS A 501 -18.10 -10.51 70.87
N TYR A 502 -19.07 -9.61 70.87
CA TYR A 502 -19.57 -8.97 72.10
C TYR A 502 -21.09 -9.11 72.33
N ALA A 503 -21.85 -9.59 71.34
CA ALA A 503 -23.29 -9.84 71.47
C ALA A 503 -23.64 -11.35 71.54
N THR A 504 -22.63 -12.23 71.53
CA THR A 504 -22.74 -13.60 72.05
C THR A 504 -22.17 -13.66 73.45
#